data_AF-A0A841FIK6-F1
#
_entry.id   AF-A0A841FIK6-F1
#
_cell.length_a   1.000
_cell.length_b   1.000
_cell.length_c   1.000
_cell.angle_alpha   90.00
_cell.angle_beta   90.00
_cell.angle_gamma   90.00
#
_symmetry.space_group_name_H-M   'P 1'
#
loop_
_entity.id
_entity.type
_entity.pdbx_description
1 polymer ?
#
loop_
_entity_poly.entity_id
_entity_poly.type
_entity_poly.pdbx_seq_one_letter_code
_entity_poly.pdbx_strand_id
1 'polypeptide(L)'
;MSTVSSAPSPATTRLGAAALAAAGVLFAGYQLFRPYADETTMDGLKAMASNQWIAAHLFASLAYLLIPFGFYALRPLVGHTKVATAAVVTAWIGAGMTILYYGAEIFGVHEMAVRGVATDDITMLELVDGFRFHPAAITVFAAGLLLLGVSGILAAVAIVKSDAVASWTGWPLAVGMAALLPQFFTPPAGRMVHGVIFGLGGIAVAVAMWRKARKA
;
A
#
# COMPACT_ATOMS: atom_id res chain seq x y z
N MET A 1 7.13 -35.97 -16.44
CA MET A 1 7.93 -34.75 -16.71
C MET A 1 7.96 -33.92 -15.44
N SER A 2 9.02 -34.06 -14.65
CA SER A 2 9.23 -33.25 -13.45
C SER A 2 9.60 -31.84 -13.89
N THR A 3 8.67 -30.89 -13.77
CA THR A 3 9.03 -29.48 -13.86
C THR A 3 9.88 -29.18 -12.64
N VAL A 4 11.19 -29.15 -12.83
CA VAL A 4 12.11 -28.59 -11.85
C VAL A 4 11.73 -27.13 -11.72
N SER A 5 10.92 -26.82 -10.71
CA SER A 5 10.70 -25.46 -10.25
C SER A 5 12.05 -24.96 -9.77
N SER A 6 12.80 -24.28 -10.63
CA SER A 6 14.06 -23.68 -10.23
C SER A 6 13.79 -22.72 -9.08
N ALA A 7 14.52 -22.90 -7.98
CA ALA A 7 14.48 -21.96 -6.88
C ALA A 7 14.77 -20.55 -7.42
N PRO A 8 14.11 -19.51 -6.88
CA PRO A 8 14.33 -18.15 -7.37
C PRO A 8 15.79 -17.77 -7.13
N SER A 9 16.37 -17.00 -8.06
CA SER A 9 17.75 -16.55 -7.88
C SER A 9 17.87 -15.72 -6.57
N PRO A 10 19.02 -15.80 -5.86
CA PRO A 10 19.26 -14.97 -4.69
C PRO A 10 19.08 -13.46 -4.98
N ALA A 11 19.44 -13.02 -6.19
CA ALA A 11 19.26 -11.63 -6.62
C ALA A 11 17.78 -11.23 -6.71
N THR A 12 16.93 -12.05 -7.34
CA THR A 12 15.48 -11.80 -7.44
C THR A 12 14.84 -11.73 -6.04
N THR A 13 15.24 -12.64 -5.14
CA THR A 13 14.73 -12.64 -3.77
C THR A 13 15.14 -11.37 -3.02
N ARG A 14 16.38 -10.92 -3.17
CA ARG A 14 16.88 -9.69 -2.53
C ARG A 14 16.18 -8.43 -3.06
N LEU A 15 15.96 -8.35 -4.37
CA LEU A 15 15.22 -7.23 -4.98
C LEU A 15 13.77 -7.19 -4.49
N GLY A 16 13.08 -8.33 -4.42
CA GLY A 16 11.73 -8.40 -3.87
C GLY A 16 11.66 -8.06 -2.38
N ALA A 17 12.64 -8.50 -1.60
CA ALA A 17 12.77 -8.12 -0.20
C ALA A 17 12.97 -6.60 -0.06
N ALA A 18 13.85 -5.99 -0.86
CA ALA A 18 14.05 -4.56 -0.88
C ALA A 18 12.77 -3.80 -1.27
N ALA A 19 12.01 -4.31 -2.25
CA ALA A 19 10.73 -3.75 -2.64
C ALA A 19 9.71 -3.76 -1.49
N LEU A 20 9.58 -4.86 -0.73
CA LEU A 20 8.68 -4.93 0.44
C LEU A 20 9.13 -4.01 1.59
N ALA A 21 10.43 -3.95 1.86
CA ALA A 21 10.96 -3.05 2.88
C ALA A 21 10.68 -1.59 2.50
N ALA A 22 10.98 -1.21 1.26
CA ALA A 22 10.71 0.12 0.74
C ALA A 22 9.21 0.44 0.75
N ALA A 23 8.35 -0.50 0.33
CA ALA A 23 6.91 -0.33 0.40
C ALA A 23 6.42 -0.06 1.82
N GLY A 24 6.92 -0.82 2.80
CA GLY A 24 6.59 -0.62 4.21
C GLY A 24 7.03 0.75 4.74
N VAL A 25 8.27 1.16 4.45
CA VAL A 25 8.81 2.47 4.86
C VAL A 25 8.03 3.61 4.22
N LEU A 26 7.74 3.51 2.91
CA LEU A 26 6.98 4.53 2.19
C LEU A 26 5.54 4.62 2.71
N PHE A 27 4.88 3.50 2.99
CA PHE A 27 3.52 3.53 3.53
C PHE A 27 3.46 4.13 4.95
N ALA A 28 4.43 3.81 5.80
CA ALA A 28 4.57 4.49 7.10
C ALA A 28 4.83 5.98 6.90
N GLY A 29 5.70 6.34 5.97
CA GLY A 29 5.98 7.72 5.57
C GLY A 29 4.72 8.46 5.11
N TYR A 30 3.87 7.84 4.29
CA TYR A 30 2.59 8.43 3.87
C TYR A 30 1.80 8.92 5.08
N GLN A 31 1.58 8.06 6.06
CA GLN A 31 0.74 8.40 7.21
C GLN A 31 1.42 9.37 8.18
N LEU A 32 2.74 9.30 8.32
CA LEU A 32 3.47 10.18 9.22
C LEU A 32 3.68 11.59 8.65
N PHE A 33 3.84 11.70 7.33
CA PHE A 33 4.04 12.97 6.64
C PHE A 33 2.75 13.56 6.07
N ARG A 34 1.60 12.89 6.12
CA ARG A 34 0.34 13.49 5.63
C ARG A 34 -0.01 14.76 6.44
N PRO A 35 -0.32 15.89 5.77
CA PRO A 35 -0.70 17.11 6.48
C PRO A 35 -2.16 16.97 6.94
N TYR A 36 -2.38 16.50 8.17
CA TYR A 36 -3.73 16.37 8.71
C TYR A 36 -4.30 17.73 9.12
N ALA A 37 -5.49 18.03 8.62
CA ALA A 37 -6.31 19.18 9.00
C ALA A 37 -7.80 18.79 8.83
N ASP A 38 -8.71 19.62 9.30
CA ASP A 38 -10.14 19.43 9.04
C ASP A 38 -10.42 19.70 7.56
N GLU A 39 -10.65 18.62 6.80
CA GLU A 39 -10.89 18.63 5.35
C GLU A 39 -12.22 19.26 4.94
N THR A 40 -13.03 19.74 5.89
CA THR A 40 -14.24 20.54 5.64
C THR A 40 -14.00 22.05 5.74
N THR A 41 -12.77 22.46 6.05
CA THR A 41 -12.40 23.86 6.32
C THR A 41 -11.35 24.37 5.35
N MET A 42 -11.10 25.69 5.39
CA MET A 42 -10.01 26.31 4.64
C MET A 42 -8.63 25.76 5.06
N ASP A 43 -8.45 25.28 6.29
CA ASP A 43 -7.19 24.66 6.71
C ASP A 43 -6.99 23.28 6.07
N GLY A 44 -8.07 22.53 5.86
CA GLY A 44 -8.08 21.32 5.04
C GLY A 44 -7.66 21.60 3.60
N LEU A 45 -8.22 22.66 3.00
CA LEU A 45 -7.88 23.09 1.66
C LEU A 45 -6.39 23.48 1.54
N LYS A 46 -5.87 24.25 2.51
CA LYS A 46 -4.43 24.57 2.59
C LYS A 46 -3.55 23.33 2.72
N ALA A 47 -4.00 22.34 3.50
CA ALA A 47 -3.28 21.08 3.63
C ALA A 47 -3.19 20.34 2.29
N MET A 48 -4.30 20.26 1.54
CA MET A 48 -4.34 19.66 0.19
C MET A 48 -3.50 20.43 -0.84
N ALA A 49 -3.46 21.75 -0.72
CA ALA A 49 -2.64 22.64 -1.57
C ALA A 49 -1.13 22.57 -1.29
N SER A 50 -0.69 21.81 -0.27
CA SER A 50 0.71 21.77 0.13
C SER A 50 1.54 20.75 -0.66
N ASN A 51 2.85 20.99 -0.83
CA ASN A 51 3.78 20.00 -1.37
C ASN A 51 3.86 18.72 -0.50
N GLN A 52 3.56 18.87 0.79
CA GLN A 52 3.52 17.76 1.73
C GLN A 52 2.37 16.78 1.39
N TRP A 53 1.24 17.28 0.87
CA TRP A 53 0.16 16.46 0.34
C TRP A 53 0.64 15.58 -0.82
N ILE A 54 1.29 16.18 -1.81
CA ILE A 54 1.84 15.47 -2.97
C ILE A 54 2.84 14.40 -2.52
N ALA A 55 3.82 14.78 -1.69
CA ALA A 55 4.85 13.86 -1.21
C ALA A 55 4.25 12.65 -0.47
N ALA A 56 3.30 12.88 0.44
CA ALA A 56 2.64 11.83 1.18
C ALA A 56 1.88 10.86 0.25
N HIS A 57 1.09 11.38 -0.69
CA HIS A 57 0.31 10.53 -1.60
C HIS A 57 1.18 9.81 -2.64
N LEU A 58 2.33 10.38 -3.02
CA LEU A 58 3.35 9.67 -3.80
C LEU A 58 3.97 8.52 -3.01
N PHE A 59 4.25 8.70 -1.71
CA PHE A 59 4.73 7.59 -0.88
C PHE A 59 3.73 6.43 -0.84
N ALA A 60 2.44 6.72 -0.65
CA ALA A 60 1.39 5.70 -0.71
C ALA A 60 1.36 4.99 -2.08
N SER A 61 1.37 5.77 -3.17
CA SER A 61 1.34 5.23 -4.54
C SER A 61 2.52 4.31 -4.84
N LEU A 62 3.73 4.73 -4.47
CA LEU A 62 4.94 3.93 -4.63
C LEU A 62 4.91 2.68 -3.73
N ALA A 63 4.40 2.78 -2.50
CA ALA A 63 4.22 1.63 -1.64
C ALA A 63 3.31 0.58 -2.29
N TYR A 64 2.14 0.99 -2.78
CA TYR A 64 1.21 0.08 -3.47
C TYR A 64 1.83 -0.55 -4.71
N LEU A 65 2.61 0.22 -5.49
CA LEU A 65 3.31 -0.26 -6.66
C LEU A 65 4.34 -1.34 -6.33
N LEU A 66 5.05 -1.20 -5.20
CA LEU A 66 6.16 -2.08 -4.82
C LEU A 66 5.71 -3.41 -4.17
N ILE A 67 4.56 -3.43 -3.48
CA ILE A 67 3.98 -4.64 -2.87
C ILE A 67 3.90 -5.83 -3.83
N PRO A 68 3.27 -5.73 -5.02
CA PRO A 68 3.12 -6.88 -5.91
C PRO A 68 4.45 -7.44 -6.42
N PHE A 69 5.48 -6.60 -6.62
CA PHE A 69 6.84 -7.08 -6.95
C PHE A 69 7.43 -7.89 -5.80
N GLY A 70 7.24 -7.42 -4.57
CA GLY A 70 7.57 -8.15 -3.35
C GLY A 70 6.93 -9.53 -3.28
N PHE A 71 5.62 -9.60 -3.50
CA PHE A 71 4.87 -10.86 -3.51
C PHE A 71 5.24 -11.77 -4.66
N TYR A 72 5.56 -11.20 -5.82
CA TYR A 72 6.05 -11.96 -6.97
C TYR A 72 7.36 -12.69 -6.65
N ALA A 73 8.31 -12.01 -5.99
CA ALA A 73 9.56 -12.63 -5.55
C ALA A 73 9.38 -13.59 -4.36
N LEU A 74 8.36 -13.39 -3.51
CA LEU A 74 8.01 -14.29 -2.41
C LEU A 74 7.39 -15.61 -2.92
N ARG A 75 6.54 -15.54 -3.95
CA ARG A 75 5.81 -16.69 -4.53
C ARG A 75 6.65 -17.95 -4.77
N PRO A 76 7.84 -17.90 -5.40
CA PRO A 76 8.69 -19.07 -5.57
C PRO A 76 9.26 -19.62 -4.25
N LEU A 77 9.53 -18.77 -3.26
CA LEU A 77 10.02 -19.20 -1.94
C LEU A 77 8.97 -20.01 -1.17
N VAL A 78 7.69 -19.69 -1.37
CA VAL A 78 6.56 -20.36 -0.73
C VAL A 78 5.91 -21.45 -1.60
N GLY A 79 6.60 -21.88 -2.67
CA GLY A 79 6.25 -23.09 -3.44
C GLY A 79 5.24 -22.92 -4.58
N HIS A 80 5.11 -21.73 -5.20
CA HIS A 80 4.26 -21.50 -6.38
C HIS A 80 2.79 -21.94 -6.27
N THR A 81 2.27 -22.02 -5.05
CA THR A 81 0.90 -22.50 -4.81
C THR A 81 -0.14 -21.60 -5.47
N LYS A 82 -1.37 -22.12 -5.63
CA LYS A 82 -2.51 -21.31 -6.08
C LYS A 82 -2.74 -20.09 -5.17
N VAL A 83 -2.55 -20.26 -3.85
CA VAL A 83 -2.66 -19.19 -2.85
C VAL A 83 -1.61 -18.11 -3.08
N ALA A 84 -0.34 -18.50 -3.24
CA ALA A 84 0.75 -17.56 -3.51
C ALA A 84 0.55 -16.82 -4.85
N THR A 85 0.02 -17.51 -5.86
CA THR A 85 -0.31 -16.90 -7.16
C THR A 85 -1.47 -15.90 -7.03
N ALA A 86 -2.53 -16.26 -6.30
CA ALA A 86 -3.65 -15.38 -6.04
C ALA A 86 -3.23 -14.12 -5.25
N ALA A 87 -2.32 -14.25 -4.28
CA ALA A 87 -1.76 -13.09 -3.56
C ALA A 87 -1.11 -12.09 -4.54
N VAL A 88 -0.30 -12.57 -5.48
CA VAL A 88 0.35 -11.71 -6.49
C VAL A 88 -0.66 -11.02 -7.39
N VAL A 89 -1.63 -11.78 -7.92
CA VAL A 89 -2.64 -11.24 -8.86
C VAL A 89 -3.52 -10.19 -8.19
N THR A 90 -4.01 -10.49 -6.98
CA THR A 90 -4.83 -9.55 -6.20
C THR A 90 -4.04 -8.31 -5.78
N ALA A 91 -2.74 -8.44 -5.47
CA ALA A 91 -1.89 -7.27 -5.22
C ALA A 91 -1.77 -6.38 -6.45
N TRP A 92 -1.52 -6.95 -7.64
CA TRP A 92 -1.38 -6.17 -8.88
C TRP A 92 -2.65 -5.40 -9.24
N ILE A 93 -3.79 -6.11 -9.24
CA ILE A 93 -5.08 -5.49 -9.57
C ILE A 93 -5.44 -4.45 -8.50
N GLY A 94 -5.30 -4.80 -7.22
CA GLY A 94 -5.61 -3.93 -6.10
C GLY A 94 -4.75 -2.66 -6.09
N ALA A 95 -3.44 -2.79 -6.31
CA ALA A 95 -2.52 -1.68 -6.41
C ALA A 95 -2.87 -0.78 -7.60
N GLY A 96 -3.10 -1.34 -8.79
CA GLY A 96 -3.48 -0.58 -9.98
C GLY A 96 -4.74 0.25 -9.76
N MET A 97 -5.81 -0.37 -9.23
CA MET A 97 -7.06 0.32 -8.92
C MET A 97 -6.88 1.43 -7.87
N THR A 98 -6.08 1.16 -6.83
CA THR A 98 -5.81 2.11 -5.75
C THR A 98 -5.02 3.33 -6.22
N ILE A 99 -3.98 3.10 -7.05
CA ILE A 99 -3.10 4.16 -7.55
C ILE A 99 -3.86 5.12 -8.48
N LEU A 100 -4.86 4.66 -9.23
CA LEU A 100 -5.70 5.56 -10.05
C LEU A 100 -6.37 6.65 -9.19
N TYR A 101 -6.92 6.27 -8.04
CA TYR A 101 -7.54 7.21 -7.11
C TYR A 101 -6.50 8.17 -6.51
N TYR A 102 -5.36 7.63 -6.07
CA TYR A 102 -4.27 8.46 -5.53
C TYR A 102 -3.68 9.41 -6.59
N GLY A 103 -3.63 9.05 -7.86
CA GLY A 103 -3.17 9.94 -8.93
C GLY A 103 -4.02 11.21 -9.02
N ALA A 104 -5.33 11.07 -8.91
CA ALA A 104 -6.23 12.23 -8.86
C ALA A 104 -6.12 13.02 -7.55
N GLU A 105 -5.88 12.36 -6.41
CA GLU A 105 -5.56 13.06 -5.14
C GLU A 105 -4.25 13.86 -5.21
N ILE A 106 -3.22 13.35 -5.91
CA ILE A 106 -1.92 14.00 -6.02
C ILE A 106 -1.99 15.22 -6.93
N PHE A 107 -2.60 15.08 -8.11
CA PHE A 107 -2.53 16.13 -9.15
C PHE A 107 -3.81 16.94 -9.24
N GLY A 108 -4.98 16.28 -9.25
CA GLY A 108 -6.27 16.97 -9.43
C GLY A 108 -6.68 17.75 -8.19
N VAL A 109 -6.76 17.07 -7.04
CA VAL A 109 -7.15 17.68 -5.76
C VAL A 109 -6.18 18.78 -5.35
N HIS A 110 -4.87 18.59 -5.57
CA HIS A 110 -3.87 19.60 -5.28
C HIS A 110 -4.11 20.91 -6.05
N GLU A 111 -4.29 20.84 -7.38
CA GLU A 111 -4.50 22.04 -8.19
C GLU A 111 -5.82 22.75 -7.86
N MET A 112 -6.90 21.99 -7.60
CA MET A 112 -8.16 22.55 -7.13
C MET A 112 -7.98 23.28 -5.80
N ALA A 113 -7.24 22.68 -4.87
CA ALA A 113 -6.96 23.26 -3.56
C ALA A 113 -6.08 24.51 -3.65
N VAL A 114 -5.03 24.50 -4.46
CA VAL A 114 -4.18 25.68 -4.74
C VAL A 114 -5.05 26.83 -5.27
N ARG A 115 -5.93 26.54 -6.23
CA ARG A 115 -6.83 27.53 -6.80
C ARG A 115 -7.82 28.09 -5.79
N GLY A 116 -8.36 27.24 -4.91
CA GLY A 116 -9.29 27.65 -3.86
C GLY A 116 -8.62 28.50 -2.79
N VAL A 117 -7.42 28.13 -2.33
CA VAL A 117 -6.63 28.93 -1.38
C VAL A 117 -6.28 30.31 -1.98
N ALA A 118 -5.89 30.36 -3.25
CA ALA A 118 -5.49 31.61 -3.91
C ALA A 118 -6.64 32.63 -4.04
N THR A 119 -7.90 32.20 -4.01
CA THR A 119 -9.07 33.10 -4.07
C THR A 119 -9.96 33.04 -2.85
N ASP A 120 -9.50 32.44 -1.77
CA ASP A 120 -10.29 32.27 -0.53
C ASP A 120 -11.66 31.61 -0.79
N ASP A 121 -11.70 30.67 -1.74
CA ASP A 121 -12.91 30.00 -2.20
C ASP A 121 -12.99 28.58 -1.64
N ILE A 122 -13.70 28.45 -0.51
CA ILE A 122 -13.92 27.17 0.15
C ILE A 122 -14.83 26.24 -0.67
N THR A 123 -15.61 26.77 -1.62
CA THR A 123 -16.52 25.95 -2.45
C THR A 123 -15.76 25.03 -3.39
N MET A 124 -14.46 25.25 -3.60
CA MET A 124 -13.59 24.29 -4.29
C MET A 124 -13.56 22.90 -3.63
N LEU A 125 -13.90 22.80 -2.34
CA LEU A 125 -14.09 21.50 -1.66
C LEU A 125 -15.25 20.70 -2.28
N GLU A 126 -16.28 21.33 -2.83
CA GLU A 126 -17.39 20.64 -3.50
C GLU A 126 -16.90 19.88 -4.75
N LEU A 127 -15.93 20.44 -5.47
CA LEU A 127 -15.31 19.76 -6.62
C LEU A 127 -14.40 18.61 -6.18
N VAL A 128 -13.64 18.81 -5.10
CA VAL A 128 -12.83 17.75 -4.49
C VAL A 128 -13.72 16.58 -4.07
N ASP A 129 -14.79 16.85 -3.34
CA ASP A 129 -15.76 15.85 -2.89
C ASP A 129 -16.49 15.21 -4.07
N GLY A 130 -16.85 16.00 -5.09
CA GLY A 130 -17.47 15.52 -6.31
C GLY A 130 -16.64 14.44 -7.02
N PHE A 131 -15.30 14.59 -7.04
CA PHE A 131 -14.40 13.54 -7.51
C PHE A 131 -14.28 12.37 -6.51
N ARG A 132 -14.00 12.66 -5.23
CA ARG A 132 -13.71 11.63 -4.20
C ARG A 132 -14.86 10.66 -4.00
N PHE A 133 -16.08 11.21 -3.94
CA PHE A 133 -17.30 10.45 -3.72
C PHE A 133 -18.05 10.13 -5.01
N HIS A 134 -17.45 10.41 -6.17
CA HIS A 134 -17.99 9.93 -7.44
C HIS A 134 -18.17 8.40 -7.37
N PRO A 135 -19.36 7.85 -7.69
CA PRO A 135 -19.66 6.43 -7.47
C PRO A 135 -18.63 5.47 -8.10
N ALA A 136 -18.13 5.81 -9.29
CA ALA A 136 -17.08 5.01 -9.93
C ALA A 136 -15.73 5.13 -9.21
N ALA A 137 -15.34 6.32 -8.77
CA ALA A 137 -14.04 6.55 -8.12
C ALA A 137 -13.97 5.81 -6.78
N ILE A 138 -14.99 5.98 -5.93
CA ILE A 138 -15.04 5.31 -4.63
C ILE A 138 -15.16 3.79 -4.77
N THR A 139 -15.89 3.29 -5.77
CA THR A 139 -16.01 1.85 -6.01
C THR A 139 -14.67 1.24 -6.43
N VAL A 140 -13.97 1.85 -7.39
CA VAL A 140 -12.66 1.38 -7.84
C VAL A 140 -11.65 1.44 -6.70
N PHE A 141 -11.64 2.53 -5.92
CA PHE A 141 -10.75 2.67 -4.79
C PHE A 141 -11.02 1.63 -3.69
N ALA A 142 -12.27 1.51 -3.24
CA ALA A 142 -12.64 0.55 -2.21
C ALA A 142 -12.37 -0.90 -2.65
N ALA A 143 -12.70 -1.26 -3.88
CA ALA A 143 -12.38 -2.58 -4.44
C ALA A 143 -10.86 -2.82 -4.49
N GLY A 144 -10.08 -1.79 -4.86
CA GLY A 144 -8.63 -1.83 -4.84
C GLY A 144 -8.05 -2.13 -3.45
N LEU A 145 -8.51 -1.41 -2.43
CA LEU A 145 -8.10 -1.61 -1.04
C LEU A 145 -8.51 -2.99 -0.50
N LEU A 146 -9.71 -3.46 -0.84
CA LEU A 146 -10.18 -4.80 -0.46
C LEU A 146 -9.31 -5.90 -1.09
N LEU A 147 -8.96 -5.76 -2.36
CA LEU A 147 -8.07 -6.70 -3.05
C LEU A 147 -6.67 -6.70 -2.44
N LEU A 148 -6.14 -5.54 -2.05
CA LEU A 148 -4.88 -5.46 -1.30
C LEU A 148 -5.01 -6.15 0.07
N GLY A 149 -6.09 -5.92 0.82
CA GLY A 149 -6.34 -6.61 2.09
C GLY A 149 -6.36 -8.14 1.92
N VAL A 150 -7.10 -8.65 0.93
CA VAL A 150 -7.14 -10.07 0.56
C VAL A 150 -5.74 -10.57 0.19
N SER A 151 -4.99 -9.81 -0.60
CA SER A 151 -3.64 -10.16 -1.02
C SER A 151 -2.69 -10.38 0.17
N GLY A 152 -2.71 -9.48 1.16
CA GLY A 152 -1.90 -9.60 2.37
C GLY A 152 -2.24 -10.86 3.18
N ILE A 153 -3.53 -11.18 3.31
CA ILE A 153 -3.99 -12.41 3.98
C ILE A 153 -3.50 -13.65 3.21
N LEU A 154 -3.66 -13.68 1.88
CA LEU A 154 -3.21 -14.81 1.06
C LEU A 154 -1.68 -14.98 1.13
N ALA A 155 -0.90 -13.89 1.15
CA ALA A 155 0.54 -13.94 1.32
C ALA A 155 0.93 -14.53 2.68
N ALA A 156 0.27 -14.12 3.77
CA ALA A 156 0.51 -14.68 5.10
C ALA A 156 0.15 -16.18 5.17
N VAL A 157 -0.99 -16.58 4.59
CA VAL A 157 -1.38 -18.00 4.51
C VAL A 157 -0.34 -18.81 3.72
N ALA A 158 0.17 -18.27 2.61
CA ALA A 158 1.22 -18.94 1.83
C ALA A 158 2.53 -19.07 2.62
N ILE A 159 2.93 -18.04 3.37
CA ILE A 159 4.09 -18.09 4.27
C ILE A 159 3.91 -19.20 5.31
N VAL A 160 2.79 -19.19 6.04
CA VAL A 160 2.51 -20.15 7.12
C VAL A 160 2.49 -21.59 6.61
N LYS A 161 1.96 -21.83 5.40
CA LYS A 161 1.88 -23.18 4.82
C LYS A 161 3.19 -23.71 4.24
N SER A 162 4.19 -22.85 4.04
CA SER A 162 5.41 -23.21 3.29
C SER A 162 6.59 -23.63 4.15
N ASP A 163 6.60 -23.31 5.45
CA ASP A 163 7.75 -23.39 6.36
C ASP A 163 9.05 -22.75 5.81
N ALA A 164 8.97 -21.95 4.74
CA ALA A 164 10.13 -21.40 4.05
C ALA A 164 10.80 -20.28 4.84
N VAL A 165 10.01 -19.54 5.61
CA VAL A 165 10.38 -18.47 6.54
C VAL A 165 9.56 -18.60 7.83
N ALA A 166 9.94 -17.86 8.88
CA ALA A 166 9.24 -17.92 10.17
C ALA A 166 7.76 -17.51 10.01
N SER A 167 6.84 -18.41 10.39
CA SER A 167 5.40 -18.27 10.15
C SER A 167 4.79 -16.97 10.68
N TRP A 168 5.32 -16.44 11.79
CA TRP A 168 4.82 -15.20 12.40
C TRP A 168 5.04 -13.96 11.52
N THR A 169 6.01 -13.95 10.61
CA THR A 169 6.36 -12.73 9.85
C THR A 169 5.27 -12.29 8.89
N GLY A 170 4.38 -13.19 8.48
CA GLY A 170 3.27 -12.85 7.58
C GLY A 170 2.14 -12.07 8.26
N TRP A 171 1.92 -12.27 9.57
CA TRP A 171 0.74 -11.73 10.25
C TRP A 171 0.73 -10.20 10.38
N PRO A 172 1.81 -9.52 10.81
CA PRO A 172 1.79 -8.06 10.90
C PRO A 172 1.51 -7.39 9.55
N LEU A 173 2.06 -7.92 8.45
CA LEU A 173 1.78 -7.41 7.11
C LEU A 173 0.32 -7.65 6.70
N ALA A 174 -0.23 -8.84 6.96
CA ALA A 174 -1.63 -9.13 6.69
C ALA A 174 -2.58 -8.22 7.49
N VAL A 175 -2.30 -7.97 8.77
CA VAL A 175 -3.08 -7.04 9.60
C VAL A 175 -3.00 -5.62 9.04
N GLY A 176 -1.80 -5.14 8.71
CA GLY A 176 -1.61 -3.83 8.09
C GLY A 176 -2.38 -3.69 6.77
N MET A 177 -2.30 -4.68 5.89
CA MET A 177 -3.00 -4.66 4.59
C MET A 177 -4.51 -4.79 4.75
N ALA A 178 -5.01 -5.65 5.64
CA ALA A 178 -6.45 -5.77 5.92
C ALA A 178 -7.05 -4.50 6.53
N ALA A 179 -6.24 -3.75 7.29
CA ALA A 179 -6.64 -2.48 7.88
C ALA A 179 -6.57 -1.27 6.92
N LEU A 180 -6.19 -1.45 5.64
CA LEU A 180 -6.09 -0.37 4.65
C LEU A 180 -7.40 0.40 4.46
N LEU A 181 -8.54 -0.29 4.41
CA LEU A 181 -9.85 0.35 4.31
C LEU A 181 -10.34 0.85 5.69
N PRO A 182 -10.31 0.04 6.77
CA PRO A 182 -10.69 0.49 8.12
C PRO A 182 -9.99 1.76 8.62
N GLN A 183 -8.71 1.97 8.29
CA GLN A 183 -7.96 3.13 8.75
C GLN A 183 -8.57 4.48 8.33
N PHE A 184 -9.36 4.53 7.24
CA PHE A 184 -10.05 5.75 6.82
C PHE A 184 -11.11 6.23 7.82
N PHE A 185 -11.55 5.36 8.73
CA PHE A 185 -12.51 5.69 9.79
C PHE A 185 -11.83 6.02 11.13
N THR A 186 -10.50 6.13 11.14
CA THR A 186 -9.73 6.43 12.35
C THR A 186 -9.23 7.88 12.35
N PRO A 187 -9.07 8.50 13.55
CA PRO A 187 -8.39 9.79 13.68
C PRO A 187 -6.94 9.74 13.18
N PRO A 188 -6.28 10.90 12.96
CA PRO A 188 -4.90 10.97 12.47
C PRO A 188 -3.92 10.02 13.20
N ALA A 189 -3.96 9.99 14.53
CA ALA A 189 -3.11 9.10 15.32
C ALA A 189 -3.32 7.62 15.00
N GLY A 190 -4.57 7.19 14.75
CA GLY A 190 -4.90 5.82 14.36
C GLY A 190 -4.31 5.45 12.98
N ARG A 191 -4.35 6.39 12.03
CA ARG A 191 -3.77 6.22 10.69
C ARG A 191 -2.25 6.13 10.73
N MET A 192 -1.61 6.95 11.57
CA MET A 192 -0.16 6.89 11.80
C MET A 192 0.26 5.54 12.39
N VAL A 193 -0.45 5.07 13.43
CA VAL A 193 -0.20 3.74 14.04
C VAL A 193 -0.38 2.63 13.01
N HIS A 194 -1.45 2.70 12.20
CA HIS A 194 -1.69 1.76 11.10
C HIS A 194 -0.51 1.75 10.10
N GLY A 195 -0.03 2.93 9.69
CA GLY A 195 1.12 3.06 8.80
C GLY A 195 2.39 2.40 9.36
N VAL A 196 2.65 2.59 10.66
CA VAL A 196 3.80 1.97 11.35
C VAL A 196 3.64 0.44 11.41
N ILE A 197 2.46 -0.08 11.75
CA ILE A 197 2.20 -1.53 11.78
C ILE A 197 2.42 -2.15 10.40
N PHE A 198 1.87 -1.51 9.37
CA PHE A 198 2.08 -1.91 7.98
C PHE A 198 3.58 -1.95 7.64
N GLY A 199 4.29 -0.87 7.97
CA GLY A 199 5.72 -0.73 7.70
C GLY A 199 6.56 -1.83 8.36
N LEU A 200 6.33 -2.09 9.65
CA LEU A 200 6.98 -3.16 10.39
C LEU A 200 6.69 -4.53 9.80
N GLY A 201 5.45 -4.78 9.33
CA GLY A 201 5.09 -6.01 8.64
C GLY A 201 5.84 -6.22 7.34
N GLY A 202 5.94 -5.19 6.50
CA GLY A 202 6.71 -5.24 5.25
C GLY A 202 8.20 -5.53 5.50
N ILE A 203 8.79 -4.86 6.50
CA ILE A 203 10.18 -5.07 6.91
C ILE A 203 10.40 -6.48 7.46
N ALA A 204 9.48 -7.01 8.29
CA ALA A 204 9.61 -8.35 8.85
C ALA A 204 9.67 -9.42 7.76
N VAL A 205 8.77 -9.36 6.77
CA VAL A 205 8.78 -10.28 5.62
C VAL A 205 10.04 -10.09 4.77
N ALA A 206 10.43 -8.85 4.48
CA ALA A 206 11.64 -8.53 3.73
C ALA A 206 12.90 -9.11 4.38
N VAL A 207 13.07 -8.93 5.70
CA VAL A 207 14.21 -9.47 6.46
C VAL A 207 14.23 -10.99 6.39
N ALA A 208 13.05 -11.64 6.46
CA ALA A 208 12.96 -13.09 6.35
C ALA A 208 13.38 -13.60 4.96
N MET A 209 12.91 -12.95 3.90
CA MET A 209 13.32 -13.23 2.51
C MET A 209 14.83 -13.02 2.32
N TRP A 210 15.36 -11.90 2.83
CA TRP A 210 16.80 -11.58 2.73
C TRP A 210 17.67 -12.62 3.44
N ARG A 211 17.26 -13.05 4.64
CA ARG A 211 17.95 -14.11 5.39
C ARG A 211 17.94 -15.44 4.62
N LYS A 212 16.83 -15.79 3.97
CA LYS A 212 16.74 -17.00 3.13
C LYS A 212 17.70 -16.91 1.94
N ALA A 213 17.75 -15.79 1.24
CA ALA A 213 18.63 -15.55 0.08
C ALA A 213 20.13 -15.42 0.41
N ARG A 214 20.51 -15.35 1.69
CA ARG A 214 21.92 -15.46 2.11
C ARG A 214 22.34 -16.89 2.42
N LYS A 215 21.38 -17.79 2.65
CA LYS A 215 21.62 -19.20 2.99
C LYS A 215 21.53 -20.13 1.76
N ALA A 216 21.00 -19.62 0.65
CA ALA A 216 20.93 -20.29 -0.65
C ALA A 216 22.14 -19.89 -1.50
#